data_AF-V5H675-F1
#
_entry.id   AF-V5H675-F1
#
_cell.length_a   1.000
_cell.length_b   1.000
_cell.length_c   1.000
_cell.angle_alpha   90.00
_cell.angle_beta   90.00
_cell.angle_gamma   90.00
#
_symmetry.space_group_name_H-M   'P 1'
#
loop_
_entity.id
_entity.type
_entity.pdbx_description
1 polymer ?
#
loop_
_entity_poly.entity_id
_entity_poly.type
_entity_poly.pdbx_seq_one_letter_code
_entity_poly.pdbx_strand_id
1 'polypeptide(L)'
;MMKPQRVILVRGSPEATQALAAFCRTSGAVQGRVFTPRPGEVVDATTESHIYQVKLRDSLVSSLQFSKAKNAELAWLDGEIIAEEHLAPDGSKEDAPDVEESRDSMYILQPLPPSQIPGHATIFVNELKLSDFKQVLLRNGVQAEFSGRSALLQRHCRSAEE
;
A
#
# COMPACT_ATOMS: atom_id res chain seq x y z
N MET A 1 -9.05 7.58 16.59
CA MET A 1 -8.80 8.85 15.87
C MET A 1 -9.13 8.60 14.41
N MET A 2 -10.19 9.22 13.89
CA MET A 2 -10.60 9.03 12.49
C MET A 2 -9.73 9.90 11.58
N LYS A 3 -9.24 9.33 10.49
CA LYS A 3 -8.50 10.05 9.44
C LYS A 3 -9.30 10.00 8.14
N PRO A 4 -10.39 10.77 8.03
CA PRO A 4 -11.20 10.78 6.82
C PRO A 4 -10.37 11.25 5.61
N GLN A 5 -10.63 10.66 4.45
CA GLN A 5 -10.01 11.08 3.19
C GLN A 5 -10.66 12.34 2.62
N ARG A 6 -11.94 12.60 2.93
CA ARG A 6 -12.67 13.79 2.50
C ARG A 6 -13.53 14.30 3.64
N VAL A 7 -13.65 15.62 3.76
CA VAL A 7 -14.51 16.27 4.75
C VAL A 7 -15.30 17.38 4.07
N ILE A 8 -16.60 17.42 4.32
CA ILE A 8 -17.48 18.51 3.88
C ILE A 8 -17.98 19.22 5.13
N LEU A 9 -17.70 20.51 5.24
CA LEU A 9 -18.12 21.33 6.36
C LEU A 9 -19.43 22.04 5.98
N VAL A 10 -20.50 21.73 6.71
CA VAL A 10 -21.84 22.29 6.50
C VAL A 10 -22.34 22.98 7.77
N ARG A 11 -23.29 23.93 7.59
CA ARG A 11 -23.95 24.69 8.67
C ARG A 11 -22.98 25.42 9.62
N GLY A 12 -22.27 26.41 9.10
CA GLY A 12 -21.52 27.37 9.91
C GLY A 12 -21.46 28.73 9.24
N SER A 13 -21.06 29.76 10.00
CA SER A 13 -20.71 31.03 9.38
C SER A 13 -19.53 30.83 8.40
N PRO A 14 -19.42 31.66 7.35
CA PRO A 14 -18.31 31.54 6.39
C PRO A 14 -16.94 31.64 7.07
N GLU A 15 -16.82 32.46 8.10
CA GLU A 15 -15.60 32.61 8.90
C GLU A 15 -15.28 31.36 9.73
N ALA A 16 -16.28 30.77 10.39
CA ALA A 16 -16.09 29.58 11.20
C ALA A 16 -15.75 28.34 10.36
N THR A 17 -16.42 28.16 9.23
CA THR A 17 -16.14 27.05 8.30
C THR A 17 -14.75 27.18 7.67
N GLN A 18 -14.31 28.39 7.35
CA GLN A 18 -12.97 28.64 6.82
C GLN A 18 -11.88 28.41 7.88
N ALA A 19 -12.09 28.85 9.12
CA ALA A 19 -11.19 28.60 10.24
C ALA A 19 -11.05 27.09 10.51
N LEU A 20 -12.16 26.36 10.53
CA LEU A 20 -12.16 24.91 10.71
C LEU A 20 -11.52 24.18 9.53
N ALA A 21 -11.74 24.64 8.30
CA ALA A 21 -11.08 24.09 7.11
C ALA A 21 -9.56 24.30 7.12
N ALA A 22 -9.09 25.44 7.64
CA ALA A 22 -7.67 25.71 7.84
C ALA A 22 -7.08 24.80 8.93
N PHE A 23 -7.81 24.60 10.04
CA PHE A 23 -7.41 23.69 11.09
C PHE A 23 -7.33 22.22 10.62
N CYS A 24 -8.34 21.73 9.90
CA CYS A 24 -8.36 20.37 9.35
C CYS A 24 -7.18 20.09 8.42
N ARG A 25 -6.76 21.10 7.65
CA ARG A 25 -5.57 21.02 6.77
C ARG A 25 -4.26 21.08 7.57
N THR A 26 -4.17 21.97 8.56
CA THR A 26 -2.93 22.21 9.32
C THR A 26 -2.65 21.08 10.32
N SER A 27 -3.67 20.59 11.01
CA SER A 27 -3.56 19.52 12.00
C SER A 27 -3.38 18.13 11.38
N GLY A 28 -3.40 18.01 10.05
CA GLY A 28 -3.29 16.72 9.35
C GLY A 28 -4.41 15.74 9.68
N ALA A 29 -5.56 16.25 10.16
CA ALA A 29 -6.71 15.44 10.54
C ALA A 29 -7.40 14.81 9.31
N VAL A 30 -7.20 15.41 8.12
CA VAL A 30 -7.78 14.98 6.86
C VAL A 30 -6.65 14.66 5.89
N GLN A 31 -6.67 13.46 5.30
CA GLN A 31 -5.64 13.04 4.34
C GLN A 31 -5.90 13.56 2.92
N GLY A 32 -7.12 14.00 2.62
CA GLY A 32 -7.47 14.51 1.30
C GLY A 32 -8.19 15.86 1.36
N ARG A 33 -9.30 15.98 0.62
CA ARG A 33 -9.91 17.28 0.30
C ARG A 33 -10.91 17.72 1.37
N VAL A 34 -10.85 19.01 1.71
CA VAL A 34 -11.82 19.69 2.59
C VAL A 34 -12.67 20.62 1.74
N PHE A 35 -13.99 20.44 1.80
CA PHE A 35 -14.97 21.24 1.05
C PHE A 35 -15.78 22.12 2.01
N THR A 36 -16.02 23.37 1.61
CA THR A 36 -16.84 24.35 2.35
C THR A 36 -17.89 24.95 1.40
N PRO A 37 -18.92 24.18 1.01
CA PRO A 37 -19.94 24.66 0.08
C PRO A 37 -20.83 25.73 0.69
N ARG A 38 -21.26 26.68 -0.15
CA ARG A 38 -22.31 27.64 0.19
C ARG A 38 -23.70 26.99 0.08
N PRO A 39 -24.74 27.54 0.73
CA PRO A 39 -26.11 27.05 0.56
C PRO A 39 -26.50 27.05 -0.93
N GLY A 40 -26.86 25.88 -1.46
CA GLY A 40 -27.21 25.69 -2.88
C GLY A 40 -26.04 25.31 -3.80
N GLU A 41 -24.81 25.23 -3.29
CA GLU A 41 -23.65 24.77 -4.04
C GLU A 41 -23.60 23.24 -4.08
N VAL A 42 -23.48 22.67 -5.27
CA VAL A 42 -23.32 21.22 -5.48
C VAL A 42 -21.84 20.88 -5.41
N VAL A 43 -21.46 19.99 -4.50
CA VAL A 43 -20.11 19.45 -4.40
C VAL A 43 -20.12 18.02 -4.88
N ASP A 44 -19.29 17.73 -5.87
CA ASP A 44 -19.05 16.36 -6.28
C ASP A 44 -18.15 15.66 -5.25
N ALA A 45 -18.75 14.75 -4.49
CA ALA A 45 -18.08 13.92 -3.51
C ALA A 45 -17.70 12.54 -4.07
N THR A 46 -18.01 12.25 -5.33
CA THR A 46 -17.68 10.94 -5.89
C THR A 46 -16.17 10.75 -5.96
N THR A 47 -15.76 9.56 -5.55
CA THR A 47 -14.40 9.07 -5.71
C THR A 47 -14.56 7.79 -6.49
N GLU A 48 -14.13 7.81 -7.74
CA GLU A 48 -14.07 6.60 -8.52
C GLU A 48 -13.01 5.71 -7.88
N SER A 49 -13.48 4.68 -7.18
CA SER A 49 -12.64 3.64 -6.60
C SER A 49 -13.21 2.35 -7.13
N HIS A 50 -12.55 1.79 -8.14
CA HIS A 50 -12.89 0.47 -8.63
C HIS A 50 -12.42 -0.56 -7.59
N ILE A 51 -13.33 -0.87 -6.67
CA ILE A 51 -13.10 -1.88 -5.64
C ILE A 51 -13.54 -3.21 -6.22
N TYR A 52 -12.56 -4.04 -6.58
CA TYR A 52 -12.81 -5.39 -7.03
C TYR A 52 -12.49 -6.37 -5.91
N GLN A 53 -13.34 -7.37 -5.73
CA GLN A 53 -13.10 -8.45 -4.80
C GLN A 53 -12.35 -9.58 -5.52
N VAL A 54 -11.11 -9.84 -5.08
CA VAL A 54 -10.26 -10.91 -5.63
C VAL A 54 -9.97 -11.93 -4.52
N LYS A 55 -10.15 -13.21 -4.81
CA LYS A 55 -9.83 -14.32 -3.90
C LYS A 55 -8.42 -14.84 -4.17
N LEU A 56 -7.60 -14.92 -3.12
CA LEU A 56 -6.28 -15.52 -3.21
C LEU A 56 -6.38 -17.04 -3.02
N ARG A 57 -5.73 -17.83 -3.87
CA ARG A 57 -5.59 -19.28 -3.62
C ARG A 57 -4.60 -19.56 -2.49
N ASP A 58 -4.84 -20.62 -1.74
CA ASP A 58 -3.94 -21.10 -0.69
C ASP A 58 -2.54 -21.42 -1.21
N SER A 59 -2.43 -21.89 -2.46
CA SER A 59 -1.15 -22.15 -3.12
C SER A 59 -0.31 -20.87 -3.31
N LEU A 60 -0.94 -19.72 -3.58
CA LEU A 60 -0.28 -18.43 -3.66
C LEU A 60 0.20 -17.99 -2.28
N VAL A 61 -0.69 -18.08 -1.28
CA VAL A 61 -0.37 -17.68 0.09
C VAL A 61 0.80 -18.50 0.65
N SER A 62 0.85 -19.79 0.32
CA SER A 62 1.95 -20.67 0.73
C SER A 62 3.27 -20.40 0.01
N SER A 63 3.27 -19.79 -1.17
CA SER A 63 4.52 -19.44 -1.88
C SER A 63 5.11 -18.11 -1.43
N LEU A 64 4.37 -17.29 -0.68
CA LEU A 64 4.82 -15.99 -0.20
C LEU A 64 5.96 -16.12 0.82
N GLN A 65 7.04 -15.37 0.59
CA GLN A 65 8.13 -15.25 1.55
C GLN A 65 7.89 -14.02 2.44
N PHE A 66 7.43 -14.28 3.67
CA PHE A 66 7.19 -13.24 4.66
C PHE A 66 8.50 -12.78 5.32
N SER A 67 8.81 -11.51 5.18
CA SER A 67 9.88 -10.81 5.89
C SER A 67 9.32 -10.07 7.09
N LYS A 68 9.91 -10.28 8.28
CA LYS A 68 9.48 -9.61 9.52
C LYS A 68 9.99 -8.18 9.56
N ALA A 69 9.07 -7.21 9.56
CA ALA A 69 9.35 -5.80 9.74
C ALA A 69 8.73 -5.27 11.03
N LYS A 70 9.51 -5.25 12.12
CA LYS A 70 9.18 -4.82 13.50
C LYS A 70 7.81 -5.27 14.02
N ASN A 71 6.72 -4.68 13.53
CA ASN A 71 5.34 -4.89 13.96
C ASN A 71 4.44 -5.53 12.88
N ALA A 72 4.97 -5.85 11.69
CA ALA A 72 4.23 -6.43 10.58
C ALA A 72 5.08 -7.43 9.81
N GLU A 73 4.42 -8.35 9.11
CA GLU A 73 5.04 -9.25 8.14
C GLU A 73 4.76 -8.73 6.73
N LEU A 74 5.78 -8.74 5.87
CA LEU A 74 5.72 -8.20 4.53
C LEU A 74 6.09 -9.28 3.54
N ALA A 75 5.31 -9.43 2.48
CA ALA A 75 5.64 -10.30 1.37
C ALA A 75 5.34 -9.59 0.05
N TRP A 76 6.15 -9.90 -0.96
CA TRP A 76 5.84 -9.57 -2.34
C TRP A 76 4.83 -10.56 -2.87
N LEU A 77 3.83 -10.06 -3.58
CA LEU A 77 2.80 -10.88 -4.18
C LEU A 77 2.70 -10.52 -5.66
N ASP A 78 2.93 -11.52 -6.49
CA ASP A 78 2.74 -11.46 -7.94
C ASP A 78 1.80 -12.58 -8.34
N GLY A 79 0.82 -12.24 -9.17
CA GLY A 79 -0.10 -13.24 -9.66
C GLY A 79 -0.86 -12.76 -10.89
N GLU A 80 -1.38 -13.73 -11.62
CA GLU A 80 -2.29 -13.50 -12.72
C GLU A 80 -3.74 -13.57 -12.21
N ILE A 81 -4.57 -12.64 -12.65
CA ILE A 81 -5.99 -12.58 -12.32
C ILE A 81 -6.76 -13.41 -13.34
N ILE A 82 -7.51 -14.41 -12.86
CA ILE A 82 -8.33 -15.30 -13.69
C ILE A 82 -9.78 -15.21 -13.20
N ALA A 83 -10.74 -15.10 -14.11
CA ALA A 83 -12.15 -15.20 -13.76
C ALA A 83 -12.52 -16.67 -13.51
N GLU A 84 -13.24 -16.95 -12.42
CA GLU A 84 -13.61 -18.32 -12.01
C GLU A 84 -14.41 -19.09 -13.08
N GLU A 85 -15.08 -18.39 -14.00
CA GLU A 85 -15.79 -19.00 -15.13
C GLU A 85 -14.87 -19.85 -16.04
N HIS A 86 -13.56 -19.60 -16.04
CA HIS A 86 -12.58 -20.35 -16.82
C HIS A 86 -12.03 -21.61 -16.13
N LEU A 87 -12.43 -21.89 -14.88
CA LEU A 87 -11.99 -23.09 -14.14
C LEU A 87 -13.02 -24.23 -14.18
N ALA A 88 -14.20 -24.00 -14.75
CA ALA A 88 -15.12 -25.09 -15.05
C ALA A 88 -14.49 -25.97 -16.15
N PRO A 89 -14.18 -27.25 -15.87
CA PRO A 89 -13.69 -28.15 -16.91
C PRO A 89 -14.77 -28.29 -17.98
N ASP A 90 -14.34 -28.14 -19.23
CA ASP A 90 -15.09 -28.43 -20.45
C ASP A 90 -15.87 -29.76 -20.31
N GLY A 91 -17.21 -29.68 -20.22
CA GLY A 91 -18.01 -30.90 -20.09
C GLY A 91 -19.43 -30.73 -19.58
N SER A 92 -20.26 -29.95 -20.27
CA SER A 92 -21.67 -30.29 -20.59
C SER A 92 -22.42 -29.06 -21.11
N LYS A 93 -22.58 -28.99 -22.44
CA LYS A 93 -23.71 -28.26 -23.02
C LYS A 93 -24.96 -29.06 -22.69
N GLU A 94 -25.92 -28.49 -22.00
CA GLU A 94 -27.36 -28.80 -22.10
C GLU A 94 -28.16 -27.83 -21.21
N ASP A 95 -28.89 -26.93 -21.89
CA ASP A 95 -30.20 -26.34 -21.60
C ASP A 95 -30.59 -25.93 -20.16
N ALA A 96 -30.73 -24.61 -19.93
CA ALA A 96 -31.91 -23.89 -19.40
C ALA A 96 -31.55 -22.48 -18.83
N PRO A 97 -32.55 -21.62 -18.56
CA PRO A 97 -32.92 -20.40 -19.29
C PRO A 97 -32.21 -19.12 -18.80
N ASP A 98 -32.37 -18.04 -19.59
CA ASP A 98 -32.00 -16.66 -19.29
C ASP A 98 -32.32 -16.26 -17.85
N VAL A 99 -31.29 -16.17 -17.02
CA VAL A 99 -31.30 -15.33 -15.82
C VAL A 99 -30.09 -14.43 -15.93
N GLU A 100 -30.34 -13.17 -16.28
CA GLU A 100 -29.40 -12.05 -16.12
C GLU A 100 -29.15 -11.81 -14.62
N GLU A 101 -28.62 -12.80 -13.91
CA GLU A 101 -27.96 -12.55 -12.64
C GLU A 101 -26.60 -12.01 -12.99
N SER A 102 -26.32 -10.81 -12.50
CA SER A 102 -24.98 -10.22 -12.47
C SER A 102 -24.06 -11.22 -11.79
N ARG A 103 -23.47 -12.13 -12.57
CA ARG A 103 -22.44 -13.03 -12.09
C ARG A 103 -21.32 -12.11 -11.70
N ASP A 104 -21.21 -11.91 -10.40
CA ASP A 104 -20.06 -11.30 -9.78
C ASP A 104 -18.91 -12.27 -10.09
N SER A 105 -18.32 -12.11 -11.28
CA SER A 105 -17.29 -12.99 -11.81
C SER A 105 -16.16 -12.97 -10.81
N MET A 106 -16.10 -14.00 -9.95
CA MET A 106 -15.14 -14.02 -8.87
C MET A 106 -13.75 -14.10 -9.49
N TYR A 107 -12.96 -13.07 -9.27
CA TYR A 107 -11.58 -13.04 -9.72
C TYR A 107 -10.72 -13.82 -8.73
N ILE A 108 -9.88 -14.71 -9.25
CA ILE A 108 -8.95 -15.51 -8.46
C ILE A 108 -7.53 -15.12 -8.85
N LEU A 109 -6.66 -14.98 -7.85
CA LEU A 109 -5.24 -14.68 -8.05
C LEU A 109 -4.41 -15.97 -8.01
N GLN A 110 -3.73 -16.28 -9.12
CA GLN A 110 -2.87 -17.46 -9.27
C GLN A 110 -1.38 -17.06 -9.27
N PRO A 111 -0.47 -17.82 -8.64
CA PRO A 111 0.96 -17.52 -8.67
C PRO A 111 1.51 -17.53 -10.09
N LEU A 112 2.31 -16.51 -10.41
CA LEU A 112 3.11 -16.46 -11.62
C LEU A 112 4.31 -17.42 -11.49
N PRO A 113 4.75 -18.05 -12.59
CA PRO A 113 5.97 -18.85 -12.57
C PRO A 113 7.18 -17.97 -12.24
N PRO A 114 8.18 -18.49 -11.50
CA PRO A 114 9.33 -17.72 -11.02
C PRO A 114 10.18 -17.10 -12.13
N SER A 115 10.07 -17.59 -13.37
CA SER A 115 10.72 -17.03 -14.56
C SER A 115 10.10 -15.73 -15.05
N GLN A 116 8.87 -15.41 -14.64
CA GLN A 116 8.12 -14.21 -15.05
C GLN A 116 7.95 -13.19 -13.92
N ILE A 117 8.48 -13.47 -12.72
CA ILE A 117 8.42 -12.54 -11.61
C ILE A 117 9.47 -11.44 -11.87
N PRO A 118 9.05 -10.17 -12.07
CA PRO A 118 10.00 -9.08 -12.15
C PRO A 118 10.73 -8.97 -10.81
N GLY A 119 12.07 -8.99 -10.85
CA GLY A 119 12.87 -8.90 -9.63
C GLY A 119 12.46 -7.68 -8.80
N HIS A 120 12.08 -7.91 -7.53
CA HIS A 120 11.62 -6.83 -6.67
C HIS A 120 12.79 -5.93 -6.25
N ALA A 121 12.63 -4.62 -6.42
CA ALA A 121 13.56 -3.65 -5.87
C ALA A 121 13.56 -3.73 -4.33
N THR A 122 14.71 -3.54 -3.70
CA THR A 122 14.80 -3.42 -2.25
C THR A 122 14.05 -2.18 -1.79
N ILE A 123 12.90 -2.35 -1.15
CA ILE A 123 12.14 -1.27 -0.53
C ILE A 123 12.48 -1.21 0.95
N PHE A 124 12.85 -0.02 1.41
CA PHE A 124 13.00 0.25 2.85
C PHE A 124 11.62 0.49 3.44
N VAL A 125 11.13 -0.51 4.16
CA VAL A 125 9.89 -0.39 4.93
C VAL A 125 10.25 -0.04 6.36
N ASN A 126 9.61 1.01 6.88
CA ASN A 126 9.85 1.66 8.18
C ASN A 126 10.95 2.74 8.18
N GLU A 127 10.91 3.61 9.19
CA GLU A 127 11.98 4.57 9.42
C GLU A 127 13.24 3.83 9.92
N LEU A 128 14.29 3.91 9.10
CA LEU A 128 15.63 3.53 9.52
C LEU A 128 16.13 4.55 10.54
N LYS A 129 16.18 4.14 11.81
CA LYS A 129 16.87 4.92 12.82
C LYS A 129 18.36 4.83 12.57
N LEU A 130 18.97 5.97 12.20
CA LEU A 130 20.41 6.08 11.99
C LEU A 130 21.21 5.69 13.25
N SER A 131 20.61 5.79 14.44
CA SER A 131 21.18 5.29 15.71
C SER A 131 21.42 3.78 15.69
N ASP A 132 20.42 3.00 15.25
CA ASP A 132 20.47 1.54 15.24
C ASP A 132 21.45 1.08 14.16
N PHE A 133 21.44 1.76 13.00
CA PHE A 133 22.39 1.51 11.93
C PHE A 133 23.83 1.84 12.35
N LYS A 134 24.07 2.94 13.09
CA LYS A 134 25.38 3.26 13.68
C LYS A 134 25.87 2.17 14.63
N GLN A 135 25.00 1.63 15.48
CA GLN A 135 25.35 0.55 16.40
C GLN A 135 25.76 -0.74 15.65
N VAL A 136 25.05 -1.08 14.58
CA VAL A 136 25.40 -2.24 13.73
C VAL A 136 26.76 -2.04 13.04
N LEU A 137 27.05 -0.84 12.52
CA LEU A 137 28.33 -0.52 11.89
C LEU A 137 29.49 -0.59 12.90
N LEU A 138 29.31 -0.01 14.09
CA LEU A 138 30.31 -0.07 15.17
C LEU A 138 30.61 -1.52 15.60
N ARG A 139 29.59 -2.37 15.69
CA ARG A 139 29.76 -3.79 16.03
C ARG A 139 30.56 -4.56 14.98
N ASN A 140 30.52 -4.13 13.73
CA ASN A 140 31.32 -4.70 12.62
C ASN A 140 32.65 -3.95 12.41
N GLY A 141 33.07 -3.10 13.36
CA GLY A 141 34.35 -2.38 13.30
C GLY A 141 34.40 -1.23 12.30
N VAL A 142 33.25 -0.81 11.75
CA VAL A 142 33.16 0.32 10.83
C VAL A 142 32.77 1.57 11.62
N GLN A 143 33.68 2.52 11.72
CA GLN A 143 33.36 3.82 12.30
C GLN A 143 32.56 4.65 11.28
N ALA A 144 31.35 5.04 11.69
CA ALA A 144 30.45 5.85 10.89
C ALA A 144 29.95 7.04 11.70
N GLU A 145 30.14 8.23 11.15
CA GLU A 145 29.58 9.47 11.68
C GLU A 145 28.36 9.87 10.85
N PHE A 146 27.23 10.03 11.54
CA PHE A 146 25.96 10.46 10.94
C PHE A 146 25.73 11.91 11.32
N SER A 147 25.69 12.80 10.33
CA SER A 147 25.36 14.21 10.53
C SER A 147 24.19 14.57 9.63
N GLY A 148 23.02 14.77 10.25
CA GLY A 148 21.77 15.07 9.52
C GLY A 148 21.30 13.94 8.61
N ARG A 149 21.20 14.22 7.29
CA ARG A 149 20.72 13.28 6.25
C ARG A 149 21.84 12.51 5.54
N SER A 150 23.10 12.79 5.85
CA SER A 150 24.27 12.16 5.22
C SER A 150 25.03 11.30 6.22
N ALA A 151 25.47 10.12 5.77
CA ALA A 151 26.36 9.25 6.52
C ALA A 151 27.77 9.32 5.89
N LEU A 152 28.78 9.60 6.71
CA LEU A 152 30.19 9.48 6.32
C LEU A 152 30.72 8.15 6.88
N LEU A 153 31.06 7.21 5.99
CA LEU A 153 31.75 5.98 6.35
C LEU A 153 33.25 6.20 6.25
N GLN A 154 33.96 6.10 7.37
CA GLN A 154 35.42 6.06 7.36
C GLN A 154 35.84 4.61 7.09
N ARG A 155 36.05 4.27 5.82
CA ARG A 155 36.67 2.98 5.45
C ARG A 155 38.12 3.04 5.88
N HIS A 156 38.49 2.35 6.96
CA HIS A 156 39.90 2.01 7.19
C HIS A 156 40.30 1.00 6.12
N CYS A 157 40.92 1.47 5.03
CA CYS A 157 41.73 0.62 4.17
C CYS A 157 42.86 0.07 5.04
N ARG A 158 42.70 -1.15 5.55
CA ARG A 158 43.87 -1.99 5.83
C ARG A 158 44.39 -2.43 4.47
N SER A 159 45.33 -1.66 3.92
CA SER A 159 46.30 -2.22 2.98
C SER A 159 46.96 -3.39 3.71
N ALA A 160 46.62 -4.60 3.30
CA ALA A 160 47.41 -5.77 3.62
C ALA A 160 48.65 -5.68 2.73
N GLU A 161 49.74 -5.23 3.32
CA GLU A 161 51.08 -5.43 2.79
C GLU A 161 51.68 -6.57 3.64
N GLU A 162 51.68 -7.77 3.08
CA GLU A 162 52.60 -8.88 3.38
C GLU A 162 52.65 -9.83 2.18
#